data_AF-A0A528ZZU8-F1
#
_entry.id   AF-A0A528ZZU8-F1
#
_cell.length_a   1.000
_cell.length_b   1.000
_cell.length_c   1.000
_cell.angle_alpha   90.00
_cell.angle_beta   90.00
_cell.angle_gamma   90.00
#
_symmetry.space_group_name_H-M   'P 1'
#
loop_
_entity.id
_entity.type
_entity.pdbx_description
1 polymer ?
#
loop_
_entity_poly.entity_id
_entity_poly.type
_entity_poly.pdbx_seq_one_letter_code
_entity_poly.pdbx_strand_id
1 'polypeptide(L)'
;MFKRNAILRPLPIRAFLPIAALAIGVATASPSQAAGTVVNASLWDKGVETAMATDLGFPAAGKDMSKVTMGIALSAETVKAGEITFEVLNSSKDTIHEMIITRLRDLSRLFPYNSSESRVDEDKMPDILGEVSELDPNKTAALRLDLKPGTYLLFCNIPGHFTSGMWTIFTVK
;
A
#
# COMPACT_ATOMS: atom_id res chain seq x y z
N MET A 1 -25.75 37.17 56.16
CA MET A 1 -26.52 38.30 56.73
C MET A 1 -26.07 39.57 56.02
N PHE A 2 -27.03 40.22 55.35
CA PHE A 2 -27.01 41.45 54.54
C PHE A 2 -25.79 42.38 54.57
N LYS A 3 -25.38 42.88 53.40
CA LYS A 3 -25.62 44.30 53.09
C LYS A 3 -25.71 44.58 51.60
N ARG A 4 -26.67 45.46 51.30
CA ARG A 4 -27.25 45.86 50.04
C ARG A 4 -26.81 47.30 49.72
N ASN A 5 -26.95 47.63 48.43
CA ASN A 5 -27.18 48.96 47.84
C ASN A 5 -25.95 49.84 47.58
N ALA A 6 -25.76 50.22 46.31
CA ALA A 6 -26.34 51.45 45.79
C ALA A 6 -26.29 51.49 44.25
N ILE A 7 -27.32 52.09 43.66
CA ILE A 7 -27.67 52.11 42.25
C ILE A 7 -27.35 53.49 41.65
N LEU A 8 -26.72 53.45 40.47
CA LEU A 8 -26.71 54.34 39.29
C LEU A 8 -26.53 55.86 39.41
N ARG A 9 -25.66 56.38 38.53
CA ARG A 9 -25.98 57.50 37.60
C ARG A 9 -25.05 57.49 36.36
N PRO A 10 -25.49 58.11 35.23
CA PRO A 10 -25.17 57.69 33.86
C PRO A 10 -24.07 58.53 33.18
N LEU A 11 -23.61 58.09 32.01
CA LEU A 11 -22.91 58.97 31.05
C LEU A 11 -23.33 58.70 29.59
N PRO A 12 -23.26 59.73 28.73
CA PRO A 12 -24.04 59.83 27.50
C PRO A 12 -23.33 59.30 26.26
N ILE A 13 -24.18 58.94 25.29
CA ILE A 13 -23.88 58.52 23.93
C ILE A 13 -23.14 59.63 23.17
N ARG A 14 -22.02 59.26 22.52
CA ARG A 14 -21.49 59.97 21.34
C ARG A 14 -21.32 58.97 20.21
N ALA A 15 -22.11 59.16 19.17
CA ALA A 15 -22.01 58.46 17.89
C ALA A 15 -20.86 59.05 17.06
N PHE A 16 -20.06 58.20 16.43
CA PHE A 16 -19.35 58.51 15.19
C PHE A 16 -19.31 57.25 14.30
N LEU A 17 -19.48 57.52 13.00
CA LEU A 17 -19.85 56.63 11.90
C LEU A 17 -18.60 55.97 11.24
N PRO A 18 -18.76 55.18 10.17
CA PRO A 18 -18.38 53.77 10.04
C PRO A 18 -16.97 53.54 9.45
N ILE A 19 -16.40 52.35 9.67
CA ILE A 19 -15.32 51.82 8.83
C ILE A 19 -15.85 50.56 8.16
N ALA A 20 -16.15 50.68 6.87
CA ALA A 20 -16.35 49.55 5.98
C ALA A 20 -15.02 48.79 5.89
N ALA A 21 -14.92 47.66 6.60
CA ALA A 21 -13.80 46.74 6.44
C ALA A 21 -14.03 45.92 5.16
N LEU A 22 -13.30 46.30 4.11
CA LEU A 22 -13.12 45.49 2.91
C LEU A 22 -12.36 44.22 3.32
N ALA A 23 -13.08 43.11 3.54
CA ALA A 23 -12.45 41.81 3.77
C ALA A 23 -11.83 41.36 2.45
N ILE A 24 -10.52 41.59 2.29
CA ILE A 24 -9.71 40.95 1.26
C ILE A 24 -9.71 39.46 1.60
N GLY A 25 -10.49 38.68 0.85
CA GLY A 25 -10.45 37.24 0.89
C GLY A 25 -9.08 36.77 0.42
N VAL A 26 -8.20 36.43 1.36
CA VAL A 26 -7.01 35.64 1.05
C VAL A 26 -7.50 34.21 0.84
N ALA A 27 -7.82 33.89 -0.42
CA ALA A 27 -7.95 32.50 -0.83
C ALA A 27 -6.55 31.87 -0.73
N THR A 28 -6.26 31.18 0.38
CA THR A 28 -5.17 30.23 0.42
C THR A 28 -5.55 29.09 -0.52
N ALA A 29 -5.12 29.17 -1.76
CA ALA A 29 -5.13 28.03 -2.65
C ALA A 29 -4.20 26.98 -2.04
N SER A 30 -4.77 26.04 -1.29
CA SER A 30 -4.07 24.80 -0.95
C SER A 30 -3.63 24.17 -2.27
N PRO A 31 -2.35 23.80 -2.44
CA PRO A 31 -1.99 22.96 -3.58
C PRO A 31 -2.82 21.68 -3.43
N SER A 32 -3.68 21.44 -4.41
CA SER A 32 -4.31 20.15 -4.63
C SER A 32 -3.17 19.14 -4.66
N GLN A 33 -2.99 18.38 -3.57
CA GLN A 33 -2.15 17.20 -3.62
C GLN A 33 -2.78 16.35 -4.72
N ALA A 34 -2.06 16.17 -5.84
CA ALA A 34 -2.43 15.16 -6.80
C ALA A 34 -2.53 13.87 -5.98
N ALA A 35 -3.74 13.35 -5.80
CA ALA A 35 -3.96 12.15 -5.03
C ALA A 35 -3.08 11.06 -5.65
N GLY A 36 -2.14 10.51 -4.88
CA GLY A 36 -1.28 9.41 -5.31
C GLY A 36 -2.13 8.26 -5.87
N THR A 37 -1.55 7.46 -6.77
CA THR A 37 -2.29 6.32 -7.33
C THR A 37 -2.46 5.27 -6.25
N VAL A 38 -3.69 4.81 -6.01
CA VAL A 38 -3.97 3.70 -5.10
C VAL A 38 -4.18 2.42 -5.89
N VAL A 39 -3.47 1.36 -5.51
CA VAL A 39 -3.64 0.00 -6.04
C VAL A 39 -4.04 -0.91 -4.88
N ASN A 40 -5.23 -1.49 -4.94
CA ASN A 40 -5.63 -2.50 -3.96
C ASN A 40 -4.97 -3.83 -4.31
N ALA A 41 -4.34 -4.47 -3.33
CA ALA A 41 -3.73 -5.78 -3.44
C ALA A 41 -4.44 -6.76 -2.48
N SER A 42 -4.95 -7.86 -3.01
CA SER A 42 -5.55 -8.94 -2.22
C SER A 42 -4.60 -10.13 -2.21
N LEU A 43 -4.11 -10.48 -1.03
CA LEU A 43 -3.36 -11.72 -0.79
C LEU A 43 -4.40 -12.81 -0.50
N TRP A 44 -4.45 -13.85 -1.33
CA TRP A 44 -5.51 -14.87 -1.28
C TRP A 44 -4.93 -16.27 -1.35
N ASP A 45 -5.68 -17.24 -0.79
CA ASP A 45 -5.42 -18.67 -0.94
C ASP A 45 -6.71 -19.51 -0.96
N LYS A 46 -6.56 -20.80 -1.30
CA LYS A 46 -7.65 -21.80 -1.31
C LYS A 46 -7.83 -22.52 0.04
N GLY A 47 -7.19 -22.04 1.11
CA GLY A 47 -7.20 -22.61 2.46
C GLY A 47 -6.03 -23.56 2.74
N VAL A 48 -5.72 -23.72 4.02
CA VAL A 48 -4.57 -24.51 4.54
C VAL A 48 -4.64 -26.01 4.22
N GLU A 49 -5.83 -26.54 3.94
CA GLU A 49 -6.03 -27.94 3.53
C GLU A 49 -5.68 -28.19 2.06
N THR A 50 -5.48 -27.13 1.27
CA THR A 50 -5.15 -27.25 -0.14
C THR A 50 -3.64 -27.44 -0.32
N ALA A 51 -3.25 -28.53 -0.97
CA ALA A 51 -1.85 -28.80 -1.27
C ALA A 51 -1.20 -27.68 -2.10
N MET A 52 -0.01 -27.25 -1.68
CA MET A 52 0.82 -26.29 -2.39
C MET A 52 1.70 -27.01 -3.42
N ALA A 53 1.68 -26.56 -4.67
CA ALA A 53 2.70 -26.93 -5.64
C ALA A 53 4.03 -26.26 -5.28
N THR A 54 5.17 -26.83 -5.67
CA THR A 54 6.50 -26.34 -5.27
C THR A 54 7.37 -25.90 -6.45
N ASP A 55 6.83 -25.95 -7.67
CA ASP A 55 7.54 -25.70 -8.92
C ASP A 55 6.95 -24.52 -9.72
N LEU A 56 6.19 -23.63 -9.08
CA LEU A 56 5.44 -22.51 -9.68
C LEU A 56 6.07 -21.12 -9.44
N GLY A 57 7.32 -21.05 -8.96
CA GLY A 57 8.01 -19.77 -8.74
C GLY A 57 8.22 -18.94 -10.02
N PHE A 58 8.68 -17.70 -9.90
CA PHE A 58 9.01 -16.87 -11.07
C PHE A 58 10.35 -17.28 -11.71
N PRO A 59 10.50 -17.26 -13.05
CA PRO A 59 9.48 -16.98 -14.07
C PRO A 59 8.54 -18.17 -14.32
N ALA A 60 7.33 -17.89 -14.82
CA ALA A 60 6.29 -18.90 -15.10
C ALA A 60 6.57 -19.82 -16.31
N ALA A 61 7.58 -19.52 -17.14
CA ALA A 61 7.80 -20.24 -18.39
C ALA A 61 7.98 -21.75 -18.14
N GLY A 62 7.17 -22.57 -18.81
CA GLY A 62 7.21 -24.04 -18.71
C GLY A 62 6.49 -24.63 -17.49
N LYS A 63 5.81 -23.82 -16.67
CA LYS A 63 5.12 -24.25 -15.44
C LYS A 63 3.61 -24.31 -15.64
N ASP A 64 2.98 -25.25 -14.94
CA ASP A 64 1.52 -25.40 -14.97
C ASP A 64 0.85 -24.47 -13.95
N MET A 65 0.65 -23.22 -14.35
CA MET A 65 0.03 -22.19 -13.50
C MET A 65 -1.44 -22.48 -13.16
N SER A 66 -2.08 -23.49 -13.77
CA SER A 66 -3.43 -23.92 -13.36
C SER A 66 -3.45 -24.55 -11.95
N LYS A 67 -2.28 -25.00 -11.47
CA LYS A 67 -2.09 -25.58 -10.14
C LYS A 67 -1.90 -24.55 -9.03
N VAL A 68 -1.93 -23.25 -9.34
CA VAL A 68 -1.79 -22.21 -8.32
C VAL A 68 -2.97 -22.27 -7.33
N THR A 69 -2.65 -22.18 -6.04
CA THR A 69 -3.61 -22.24 -4.93
C THR A 69 -3.60 -21.00 -4.06
N MET A 70 -2.73 -20.03 -4.36
CA MET A 70 -2.58 -18.76 -3.67
C MET A 70 -2.01 -17.69 -4.59
N GLY A 71 -2.21 -16.41 -4.30
CA GLY A 71 -1.73 -15.36 -5.18
C GLY A 71 -1.88 -13.95 -4.64
N ILE A 72 -1.44 -13.01 -5.48
CA ILE A 72 -1.58 -11.57 -5.25
C ILE A 72 -2.44 -11.03 -6.40
N ALA A 73 -3.66 -10.61 -6.09
CA ALA A 73 -4.55 -9.97 -7.06
C ALA A 73 -4.47 -8.45 -6.93
N LEU A 74 -4.25 -7.73 -8.03
CA LEU A 74 -4.16 -6.28 -8.04
C LEU A 74 -5.42 -5.68 -8.69
N SER A 75 -5.93 -4.56 -8.15
CA SER A 75 -7.01 -3.82 -8.80
C SER A 75 -6.59 -3.18 -10.12
N ALA A 76 -5.28 -2.97 -10.32
CA ALA A 76 -4.68 -2.53 -11.57
C ALA A 76 -3.25 -3.10 -11.68
N GLU A 77 -2.96 -3.79 -12.78
CA GLU A 77 -1.62 -4.32 -13.07
C GLU A 77 -0.72 -3.30 -13.77
N THR A 78 -1.29 -2.20 -14.27
CA THR A 78 -0.55 -1.13 -14.93
C THR A 78 -1.04 0.24 -14.46
N VAL A 79 -0.12 1.09 -14.03
CA VAL A 79 -0.40 2.48 -13.63
C VAL A 79 0.65 3.45 -14.19
N LYS A 80 0.44 4.75 -13.97
CA LYS A 80 1.42 5.78 -14.30
C LYS A 80 2.52 5.87 -13.25
N ALA A 81 3.72 6.27 -13.65
CA ALA A 81 4.81 6.57 -12.74
C ALA A 81 4.49 7.70 -11.76
N GLY A 82 5.14 7.64 -10.59
CA GLY A 82 4.97 8.57 -9.48
C GLY A 82 4.67 7.85 -8.18
N GLU A 83 4.07 8.59 -7.25
CA GLU A 83 3.65 8.06 -5.95
C GLU A 83 2.50 7.07 -6.11
N ILE A 84 2.74 5.83 -5.67
CA ILE A 84 1.80 4.73 -5.68
C ILE A 84 1.69 4.19 -4.25
N THR A 85 0.46 4.06 -3.76
CA THR A 85 0.15 3.37 -2.51
C THR A 85 -0.50 2.03 -2.85
N PHE A 86 0.11 0.94 -2.39
CA PHE A 86 -0.52 -0.36 -2.36
C PHE A 86 -1.29 -0.50 -1.05
N GLU A 87 -2.61 -0.63 -1.13
CA GLU A 87 -3.46 -0.99 0.01
C GLU A 87 -3.63 -2.52 -0.01
N VAL A 88 -3.01 -3.18 0.95
CA VAL A 88 -2.89 -4.64 0.98
C VAL A 88 -3.87 -5.21 1.99
N LEU A 89 -4.68 -6.18 1.55
CA LEU A 89 -5.55 -7.00 2.38
C LEU A 89 -5.08 -8.44 2.30
N ASN A 90 -4.85 -9.06 3.46
CA ASN A 90 -4.84 -10.52 3.52
C ASN A 90 -6.29 -11.02 3.58
N SER A 91 -6.79 -11.53 2.46
CA SER A 91 -8.15 -12.05 2.29
C SER A 91 -8.28 -13.53 2.65
N SER A 92 -7.21 -14.16 3.09
CA SER A 92 -7.19 -15.55 3.52
C SER A 92 -7.88 -15.74 4.86
N LYS A 93 -8.29 -16.99 5.14
CA LYS A 93 -8.97 -17.34 6.40
C LYS A 93 -7.97 -17.57 7.54
N ASP A 94 -6.90 -18.31 7.26
CA ASP A 94 -6.01 -18.87 8.28
C ASP A 94 -4.51 -18.68 7.97
N THR A 95 -4.17 -18.30 6.74
CA THR A 95 -2.77 -18.22 6.29
C THR A 95 -2.23 -16.79 6.42
N ILE A 96 -1.01 -16.66 6.94
CA ILE A 96 -0.25 -15.41 6.92
C ILE A 96 0.35 -15.20 5.54
N HIS A 97 0.30 -13.96 5.05
CA HIS A 97 0.89 -13.58 3.77
C HIS A 97 1.68 -12.29 3.90
N GLU A 98 2.65 -12.09 3.02
CA GLU A 98 3.37 -10.83 2.88
C GLU A 98 3.36 -10.37 1.42
N MET A 99 3.73 -9.12 1.20
CA MET A 99 3.90 -8.57 -0.14
C MET A 99 5.21 -7.79 -0.20
N ILE A 100 6.18 -8.32 -0.92
CA ILE A 100 7.46 -7.67 -1.20
C ILE A 100 7.46 -7.22 -2.66
N ILE A 101 8.04 -6.05 -2.94
CA ILE A 101 8.18 -5.53 -4.29
C ILE A 101 9.65 -5.35 -4.66
N THR A 102 10.03 -5.89 -5.81
CA THR A 102 11.35 -5.68 -6.43
C THR A 102 11.19 -5.16 -7.84
N ARG A 103 12.17 -4.36 -8.32
CA ARG A 103 12.25 -4.04 -9.74
C ARG A 103 12.76 -5.25 -10.53
N LEU A 104 12.16 -5.53 -11.69
CA LEU A 104 12.64 -6.51 -12.65
C LEU A 104 13.40 -5.82 -13.77
N ARG A 105 14.67 -6.19 -13.94
CA ARG A 105 15.48 -5.76 -15.11
C ARG A 105 15.43 -6.77 -16.25
N ASP A 106 15.17 -8.03 -15.92
CA ASP A 106 15.09 -9.16 -16.85
C ASP A 106 14.00 -10.13 -16.36
N LEU A 107 13.01 -10.38 -17.23
CA LEU A 107 11.87 -11.26 -16.95
C LEU A 107 12.23 -12.75 -16.97
N SER A 108 13.42 -13.10 -17.47
CA SER A 108 13.94 -14.46 -17.48
C SER A 108 14.87 -14.76 -16.29
N ARG A 109 15.20 -13.74 -15.49
CA ARG A 109 16.14 -13.86 -14.39
C ARG A 109 15.59 -14.78 -13.30
N LEU A 110 16.37 -15.80 -12.97
CA LEU A 110 16.14 -16.62 -11.77
C LEU A 110 16.49 -15.83 -10.52
N PHE A 111 15.64 -15.97 -9.51
CA PHE A 111 15.85 -15.35 -8.21
C PHE A 111 16.71 -16.28 -7.35
N PRO A 112 17.66 -15.75 -6.55
CA PRO A 112 18.41 -16.57 -5.62
C PRO A 112 17.44 -17.18 -4.61
N TYR A 113 17.50 -18.50 -4.44
CA TYR A 113 16.56 -19.23 -3.59
C TYR A 113 17.33 -20.07 -2.57
N ASN A 114 16.95 -19.93 -1.30
CA ASN A 114 17.40 -20.75 -0.19
C ASN A 114 16.44 -21.91 0.00
N SER A 115 16.81 -23.09 -0.48
CA SER A 115 15.99 -24.31 -0.35
C SER A 115 15.83 -24.80 1.08
N SER A 116 16.76 -24.47 1.98
CA SER A 116 16.66 -24.88 3.39
C SER A 116 15.62 -24.07 4.16
N GLU A 117 15.39 -22.83 3.76
CA GLU A 117 14.36 -21.95 4.35
C GLU A 117 13.08 -21.92 3.52
N SER A 118 13.11 -22.46 2.30
CA SER A 118 12.04 -22.36 1.30
C SER A 118 11.69 -20.91 0.94
N ARG A 119 12.70 -20.03 0.89
CA ARG A 119 12.55 -18.60 0.64
C ARG A 119 13.47 -18.14 -0.49
N VAL A 120 13.07 -17.10 -1.22
CA VAL A 120 13.97 -16.23 -1.97
C VAL A 120 14.95 -15.59 -0.98
N ASP A 121 16.22 -15.59 -1.34
CA ASP A 121 17.30 -14.98 -0.56
C ASP A 121 17.34 -13.47 -0.86
N GLU A 122 16.65 -12.70 -0.02
CA GLU A 122 16.46 -11.26 -0.20
C GLU A 122 17.76 -10.46 -0.04
N ASP A 123 18.71 -10.95 0.77
CA ASP A 123 20.02 -10.31 0.95
C ASP A 123 20.85 -10.34 -0.36
N LYS A 124 20.55 -11.28 -1.25
CA LYS A 124 21.16 -11.40 -2.58
C LYS A 124 20.37 -10.68 -3.68
N MET A 125 19.32 -9.95 -3.32
CA MET A 125 18.47 -9.21 -4.24
C MET A 125 18.80 -7.71 -4.23
N PRO A 126 19.37 -7.15 -5.30
CA PRO A 126 19.86 -5.77 -5.30
C PRO A 126 18.77 -4.69 -5.43
N ASP A 127 17.52 -5.06 -5.76
CA ASP A 127 16.47 -4.12 -6.17
C ASP A 127 15.15 -4.30 -5.38
N ILE A 128 15.21 -4.76 -4.11
CA ILE A 128 14.07 -4.76 -3.18
C ILE A 128 13.73 -3.31 -2.80
N LEU A 129 12.46 -2.92 -2.96
CA LEU A 129 12.01 -1.54 -2.79
C LEU A 129 11.20 -1.32 -1.52
N GLY A 130 10.61 -2.39 -0.98
CA GLY A 130 9.82 -2.35 0.24
C GLY A 130 8.89 -3.55 0.36
N GLU A 131 8.19 -3.61 1.47
CA GLU A 131 7.31 -4.72 1.82
C GLU A 131 6.11 -4.30 2.69
N VAL A 132 5.11 -5.18 2.69
CA VAL A 132 4.14 -5.35 3.78
C VAL A 132 4.47 -6.71 4.41
N SER A 133 5.10 -6.68 5.58
CA SER A 133 5.57 -7.86 6.30
C SER A 133 4.42 -8.61 6.97
N GLU A 134 4.45 -9.95 6.90
CA GLU A 134 3.68 -10.90 7.73
C GLU A 134 2.28 -10.43 8.18
N LEU A 135 1.39 -10.25 7.21
CA LEU A 135 0.04 -9.77 7.42
C LEU A 135 -0.87 -10.94 7.84
N ASP A 136 -1.40 -10.88 9.06
CA ASP A 136 -2.38 -11.85 9.59
C ASP A 136 -3.66 -11.91 8.73
N PRO A 137 -4.41 -13.03 8.76
CA PRO A 137 -5.71 -13.14 8.12
C PRO A 137 -6.66 -11.98 8.44
N ASN A 138 -7.34 -11.47 7.41
CA ASN A 138 -8.28 -10.34 7.47
C ASN A 138 -7.67 -9.02 7.97
N LYS A 139 -6.33 -8.90 8.00
CA LYS A 139 -5.66 -7.62 8.29
C LYS A 139 -5.32 -6.86 7.02
N THR A 140 -5.15 -5.57 7.20
CA THR A 140 -4.74 -4.64 6.15
C THR A 140 -3.51 -3.86 6.55
N ALA A 141 -2.72 -3.48 5.56
CA ALA A 141 -1.58 -2.58 5.68
C ALA A 141 -1.37 -1.83 4.37
N ALA A 142 -0.51 -0.83 4.37
CA ALA A 142 -0.23 -0.04 3.17
C ALA A 142 1.26 0.18 2.95
N LEU A 143 1.69 0.11 1.69
CA LEU A 143 3.05 0.40 1.25
C LEU A 143 3.01 1.52 0.21
N ARG A 144 3.72 2.63 0.48
CA ARG A 144 3.78 3.78 -0.42
C ARG A 144 5.18 3.94 -0.98
N LEU A 145 5.28 4.04 -2.30
CA LEU A 145 6.54 4.13 -3.03
C LEU A 145 6.42 5.14 -4.17
N ASP A 146 7.50 5.88 -4.45
CA ASP A 146 7.65 6.63 -5.71
C ASP A 146 8.29 5.74 -6.76
N LEU A 147 7.48 5.16 -7.66
CA LEU A 147 7.96 4.20 -8.66
C LEU A 147 8.22 4.87 -10.01
N LYS A 148 9.37 4.54 -10.60
CA LYS A 148 9.73 4.96 -11.96
C LYS A 148 9.11 4.01 -13.01
N PRO A 149 9.02 4.42 -14.28
CA PRO A 149 8.60 3.51 -15.34
C PRO A 149 9.44 2.21 -15.35
N GLY A 150 8.77 1.08 -15.53
CA GLY A 150 9.39 -0.24 -15.53
C GLY A 150 8.45 -1.35 -15.10
N THR A 151 9.02 -2.56 -15.00
CA THR A 151 8.33 -3.76 -14.55
C THR A 151 8.82 -4.16 -13.17
N TYR A 152 7.89 -4.58 -12.32
CA TYR A 152 8.11 -4.96 -10.95
C TYR A 152 7.52 -6.34 -10.70
N LEU A 153 8.14 -7.09 -9.79
CA LEU A 153 7.58 -8.32 -9.24
C LEU A 153 7.08 -8.01 -7.84
N LEU A 154 5.81 -8.31 -7.60
CA LEU A 154 5.26 -8.39 -6.25
C LEU A 154 5.20 -9.86 -5.88
N PHE A 155 5.66 -10.24 -4.70
CA PHE A 155 5.70 -11.64 -4.29
C PHE A 155 5.57 -11.81 -2.78
N CYS A 156 5.17 -13.01 -2.37
CA CYS A 156 5.16 -13.44 -0.98
C CYS A 156 6.32 -14.41 -0.77
N ASN A 157 7.16 -14.14 0.23
CA ASN A 157 8.33 -14.94 0.54
C ASN A 157 8.17 -15.78 1.82
N ILE A 158 6.98 -15.83 2.43
CA ILE A 158 6.63 -16.83 3.45
C ILE A 158 7.01 -18.23 2.92
N PRO A 159 7.57 -19.13 3.76
CA PRO A 159 8.21 -20.35 3.27
C PRO A 159 7.32 -21.16 2.32
N GLY A 160 7.83 -21.38 1.10
CA GLY A 160 7.15 -22.13 0.05
C GLY A 160 6.15 -21.33 -0.80
N HIS A 161 5.69 -20.15 -0.37
CA HIS A 161 4.64 -19.40 -1.08
C HIS A 161 5.10 -18.89 -2.45
N PHE A 162 6.33 -18.36 -2.54
CA PHE A 162 6.92 -17.93 -3.81
C PHE A 162 6.92 -19.06 -4.84
N THR A 163 7.44 -20.23 -4.44
CA THR A 163 7.48 -21.45 -5.27
C THR A 163 6.11 -22.07 -5.54
N SER A 164 5.08 -21.68 -4.76
CA SER A 164 3.68 -22.07 -4.98
C SER A 164 2.95 -21.16 -5.96
N GLY A 165 3.64 -20.16 -6.51
CA GLY A 165 3.09 -19.24 -7.50
C GLY A 165 2.55 -17.94 -6.90
N MET A 166 2.86 -17.63 -5.64
CA MET A 166 2.41 -16.39 -4.99
C MET A 166 3.26 -15.18 -5.40
N TRP A 167 3.11 -14.78 -6.65
CA TRP A 167 3.75 -13.60 -7.23
C TRP A 167 2.88 -13.03 -8.34
N THR A 168 3.05 -11.74 -8.65
CA THR A 168 2.39 -11.08 -9.78
C THR A 168 3.28 -9.99 -10.36
N ILE A 169 3.05 -9.65 -11.63
CA ILE A 169 3.77 -8.60 -12.33
C ILE A 169 2.98 -7.30 -12.23
N PHE A 170 3.69 -6.22 -11.90
CA PHE A 170 3.15 -4.88 -11.89
C PHE A 170 3.96 -3.98 -12.83
N THR A 171 3.27 -3.19 -13.65
CA THR A 171 3.89 -2.31 -14.63
C THR A 171 3.62 -0.85 -14.31
N VAL A 172 4.67 -0.04 -14.38
CA VAL A 172 4.58 1.41 -14.23
C VAL A 172 4.99 2.03 -15.57
N LYS A 173 4.18 2.93 -16.11
CA LYS A 173 4.41 3.61 -17.40
C LYS A 173 4.66 5.09 -17.25
#